data_AF-A0A1G3JXT3-F1
#
_entry.id   AF-A0A1G3JXT3-F1
#
_cell.length_a   1.000
_cell.length_b   1.000
_cell.length_c   1.000
_cell.angle_alpha   90.00
_cell.angle_beta   90.00
_cell.angle_gamma   90.00
#
_symmetry.space_group_name_H-M   'P 1'
#
loop_
_entity.id
_entity.type
_entity.pdbx_description
1 polymer ?
#
loop_
_entity_poly.entity_id
_entity_poly.type
_entity_poly.pdbx_seq_one_letter_code
_entity_poly.pdbx_strand_id
1 'polypeptide(L)'
;PVSPKRAANDLWGYFRENRPHKWPLLGLSAAITYVIIWAFIVDGNTNTMPTRNKIIYVKSWDANRSDAAVILQQKMDIARYEVALSRSQKDMQKVADMVGIEWREDAARNSAKRKEALTRINAMLDERLAKAKQAEEAQQP
;
A
#
# COMPACT_ATOMS: atom_id res chain seq x y z
N PRO A 1 -54.21 28.30 11.32
CA PRO A 1 -52.80 27.89 11.58
C PRO A 1 -52.77 26.48 12.19
N VAL A 2 -51.89 25.60 11.70
CA VAL A 2 -51.70 24.27 12.29
C VAL A 2 -50.96 24.41 13.63
N SER A 3 -51.44 23.78 14.69
CA SER A 3 -50.73 23.81 15.98
C SER A 3 -49.68 22.70 16.02
N PRO A 4 -48.47 22.93 16.58
CA PRO A 4 -47.40 21.93 16.64
C PRO A 4 -47.84 20.62 17.31
N LYS A 5 -48.66 20.73 18.37
CA LYS A 5 -49.23 19.56 19.07
C LYS A 5 -50.16 18.75 18.17
N ARG A 6 -50.97 19.40 17.33
CA ARG A 6 -51.87 18.70 16.39
C ARG A 6 -51.08 18.04 15.26
N ALA A 7 -50.05 18.70 14.73
CA ALA A 7 -49.18 18.13 13.70
C ALA A 7 -48.40 16.90 14.21
N ALA A 8 -47.90 16.93 15.45
CA ALA A 8 -47.24 15.76 16.06
C ALA A 8 -48.21 14.58 16.26
N ASN A 9 -49.43 14.85 16.71
CA ASN A 9 -50.47 13.82 16.85
C ASN A 9 -50.89 13.22 15.50
N ASP A 10 -50.97 14.03 14.45
CA ASP A 10 -51.26 13.59 13.09
C ASP A 10 -50.17 12.66 12.54
N LEU A 11 -48.90 13.04 12.72
CA LEU A 11 -47.74 12.22 12.37
C LEU A 11 -47.76 10.87 13.12
N TRP A 12 -48.05 10.91 14.43
CA TRP A 12 -48.16 9.69 15.24
C TRP A 12 -49.34 8.81 14.83
N GLY A 13 -50.45 9.42 14.39
CA GLY A 13 -51.59 8.73 13.79
C GLY A 13 -51.21 7.97 12.53
N TYR A 14 -50.48 8.60 11.62
CA TYR A 14 -49.94 7.95 10.41
C TYR A 14 -49.01 6.77 10.74
N PHE A 15 -48.19 6.89 11.80
CA PHE A 15 -47.36 5.77 12.27
C PHE A 15 -48.15 4.62 12.91
N ARG A 16 -49.37 4.85 13.39
CA ARG A 16 -50.27 3.78 13.89
C ARG A 16 -51.09 3.10 12.81
N GLU A 17 -51.27 3.73 11.65
CA GLU A 17 -52.05 3.16 10.55
C GLU A 17 -51.36 1.92 9.95
N ASN A 18 -52.13 0.84 9.75
CA ASN A 18 -51.66 -0.42 9.16
C ASN A 18 -51.50 -0.26 7.64
N ARG A 19 -50.35 0.27 7.22
CA ARG A 19 -49.94 0.35 5.81
C ARG A 19 -48.77 -0.59 5.54
N PRO A 20 -48.86 -1.47 4.53
CA PRO A 20 -47.88 -2.54 4.32
C PRO A 20 -46.48 -2.05 3.99
N HIS A 21 -46.33 -0.91 3.31
CA HIS A 21 -45.03 -0.43 2.80
C HIS A 21 -44.33 0.59 3.71
N LYS A 22 -44.94 1.03 4.80
CA LYS A 22 -44.41 2.10 5.66
C LYS A 22 -43.07 1.71 6.30
N TRP A 23 -43.02 0.54 6.93
CA TRP A 23 -41.84 0.06 7.63
C TRP A 23 -40.70 -0.37 6.70
N PRO A 24 -40.96 -1.07 5.57
CA PRO A 24 -39.91 -1.37 4.60
C PRO A 24 -39.25 -0.12 4.01
N LEU A 25 -40.02 0.91 3.63
CA LEU A 25 -39.47 2.15 3.06
C LEU A 25 -38.70 2.96 4.11
N LEU A 26 -39.22 3.04 5.34
CA LEU A 26 -38.51 3.68 6.45
C LEU A 26 -37.19 2.95 6.75
N GLY A 27 -37.22 1.61 6.79
CA GLY A 27 -36.03 0.79 7.00
C GLY A 27 -34.99 0.99 5.90
N LEU A 28 -35.41 0.99 4.63
CA LEU A 28 -34.53 1.18 3.49
C LEU A 28 -33.88 2.58 3.49
N SER A 29 -34.67 3.63 3.73
CA SER A 29 -34.15 5.00 3.79
C SER A 29 -33.17 5.20 4.96
N ALA A 30 -33.49 4.64 6.14
CA ALA A 30 -32.58 4.64 7.28
C ALA A 30 -31.30 3.85 6.99
N ALA A 31 -31.39 2.69 6.33
CA ALA A 31 -30.25 1.85 5.98
C ALA A 31 -29.31 2.57 4.99
N ILE A 32 -29.83 3.19 3.93
CA ILE A 32 -29.02 3.95 2.97
C ILE A 32 -28.31 5.12 3.66
N THR A 33 -29.03 5.86 4.52
CA THR A 33 -28.46 6.97 5.29
C THR A 33 -27.34 6.48 6.22
N TYR A 34 -27.57 5.37 6.91
CA TYR A 34 -26.58 4.74 7.78
C TYR A 34 -25.33 4.33 7.00
N VAL A 35 -25.48 3.70 5.83
CA VAL A 35 -24.36 3.29 4.97
C VAL A 35 -23.51 4.49 4.56
N ILE A 36 -24.13 5.61 4.19
CA ILE A 36 -23.42 6.84 3.82
C ILE A 36 -22.60 7.36 5.02
N ILE A 37 -23.21 7.48 6.20
CA ILE A 37 -22.52 7.93 7.42
C ILE A 37 -21.37 6.98 7.79
N TRP A 38 -21.63 5.68 7.74
CA TRP A 38 -20.64 4.64 8.03
C TRP A 38 -19.45 4.71 7.08
N ALA A 39 -19.68 4.92 5.78
CA ALA A 39 -18.62 5.09 4.80
C ALA A 39 -17.71 6.28 5.12
N PHE A 40 -18.28 7.42 5.54
CA PHE A 40 -17.48 8.58 5.97
C PHE A 40 -16.68 8.31 7.25
N ILE A 41 -17.22 7.54 8.21
CA ILE A 41 -16.48 7.16 9.43
C ILE A 41 -15.28 6.28 9.07
N VAL A 42 -15.48 5.29 8.20
CA VAL A 42 -14.41 4.39 7.74
C VAL A 42 -13.36 5.18 6.97
N ASP A 43 -13.76 6.02 6.01
CA ASP A 43 -12.84 6.83 5.22
C ASP A 43 -12.07 7.84 6.09
N GLY A 44 -12.76 8.50 7.02
CA GLY A 44 -12.18 9.48 7.93
C GLY A 44 -11.05 8.89 8.78
N ASN A 45 -11.24 7.68 9.30
CA ASN A 45 -10.24 6.95 10.07
C ASN A 45 -9.04 6.48 9.23
N THR A 46 -9.21 6.34 7.91
CA THR A 46 -8.19 5.74 7.05
C THR A 46 -7.37 6.78 6.29
N ASN A 47 -8.00 7.87 5.82
CA ASN A 47 -7.38 8.83 4.88
C ASN A 47 -7.22 10.26 5.43
N THR A 48 -7.99 10.68 6.43
CA THR A 48 -8.02 12.10 6.88
C THR A 48 -7.43 12.35 8.27
N MET A 49 -7.00 11.30 8.97
CA MET A 49 -6.39 11.47 10.29
C MET A 49 -5.05 12.21 10.13
N PRO A 50 -4.81 13.33 10.84
CA PRO A 50 -3.54 14.05 10.76
C PRO A 50 -2.42 13.06 11.02
N THR A 51 -1.55 12.86 10.03
CA THR A 51 -0.41 11.97 10.19
C THR A 51 0.40 12.52 11.35
N ARG A 52 0.46 11.79 12.48
CA ARG A 52 1.35 12.17 13.59
C ARG A 52 2.71 12.46 12.98
N ASN A 53 3.31 13.60 13.35
CA ASN A 53 4.62 14.02 12.86
C ASN A 53 5.55 12.80 12.82
N LYS A 54 5.84 12.31 11.62
CA LYS A 54 6.71 11.14 11.44
C LYS A 54 8.12 11.63 11.75
N ILE A 55 8.62 11.32 12.94
CA ILE A 55 10.03 11.47 13.24
C ILE A 55 10.74 10.38 12.43
N ILE A 56 11.25 10.77 11.26
CA ILE A 56 12.02 9.88 10.39
C ILE A 56 13.43 9.82 10.99
N TYR A 57 13.70 8.73 11.71
CA TYR A 57 15.05 8.43 12.17
C TYR A 57 15.87 7.92 10.99
N VAL A 58 16.76 8.76 10.46
CA VAL A 58 17.83 8.30 9.58
C VAL A 58 18.83 7.51 10.41
N LYS A 59 19.07 6.25 10.03
CA LYS A 59 20.16 5.46 10.63
C LYS A 59 21.48 6.13 10.25
N SER A 60 22.19 6.67 11.23
CA SER A 60 23.59 7.06 11.07
C SER A 60 24.41 5.79 10.88
N TRP A 61 25.11 5.68 9.75
CA TRP A 61 26.06 4.60 9.52
C TRP A 61 27.34 4.86 10.33
N ASP A 62 27.98 3.80 10.82
CA ASP A 62 29.28 3.91 11.48
C ASP A 62 30.29 4.56 10.52
N ALA A 63 31.00 5.60 10.99
CA ALA A 63 31.99 6.32 10.20
C ALA A 63 33.22 5.45 9.86
N ASN A 64 33.48 4.41 10.65
CA ASN A 64 34.61 3.49 10.47
C ASN A 64 34.25 2.27 9.59
N ARG A 65 33.07 2.25 8.98
CA ARG A 65 32.66 1.13 8.14
C ARG A 65 33.47 1.10 6.83
N SER A 66 34.05 -0.06 6.53
CA SER A 66 34.76 -0.31 5.26
C SER A 66 33.84 -0.19 4.04
N ASP A 67 34.33 0.43 2.97
CA ASP A 67 33.62 0.57 1.70
C ASP A 67 33.36 -0.81 1.07
N ALA A 68 34.30 -1.75 1.20
CA ALA A 68 34.10 -3.12 0.75
C ALA A 68 32.92 -3.79 1.48
N ALA A 69 32.78 -3.57 2.79
CA ALA A 69 31.64 -4.07 3.57
C ALA A 69 30.30 -3.43 3.17
N VAL A 70 30.31 -2.15 2.76
CA VAL A 70 29.12 -1.47 2.22
C VAL A 70 28.69 -2.11 0.90
N ILE A 71 29.62 -2.35 -0.01
CA ILE A 71 29.33 -2.90 -1.33
C ILE A 71 28.83 -4.35 -1.22
N LEU A 72 29.44 -5.16 -0.35
CA LEU A 72 28.98 -6.53 -0.08
C LEU A 72 27.54 -6.55 0.45
N GLN A 73 27.22 -5.65 1.38
CA GLN A 73 25.85 -5.49 1.88
C GLN A 73 24.89 -5.12 0.75
N GLN A 74 25.27 -4.19 -0.14
CA GLN A 74 24.43 -3.80 -1.28
C GLN A 74 24.12 -4.99 -2.20
N LYS A 75 25.11 -5.86 -2.48
CA LYS A 75 24.87 -7.09 -3.26
C LYS A 75 23.88 -8.02 -2.57
N MET A 76 24.00 -8.21 -1.25
CA MET A 76 23.06 -9.02 -0.47
C MET A 76 21.65 -8.42 -0.47
N ASP A 77 21.53 -7.11 -0.34
CA ASP A 77 20.24 -6.43 -0.29
C ASP A 77 19.53 -6.46 -1.65
N ILE A 78 20.26 -6.36 -2.76
CA ILE A 78 19.73 -6.61 -4.12
C ILE A 78 19.19 -8.03 -4.23
N ALA A 79 19.93 -9.04 -3.77
CA ALA A 79 19.48 -10.43 -3.81
C ALA A 79 18.20 -10.65 -2.98
N ARG A 80 18.10 -10.04 -1.80
CA ARG A 80 16.88 -10.08 -0.97
C ARG A 80 15.71 -9.39 -1.66
N TYR A 81 15.95 -8.23 -2.26
CA TYR A 81 14.95 -7.49 -3.00
C TYR A 81 14.39 -8.31 -4.17
N GLU A 82 15.25 -8.99 -4.94
CA GLU A 82 14.82 -9.85 -6.05
C GLU A 82 13.90 -11.00 -5.59
N VAL A 83 14.21 -11.61 -4.43
CA VAL A 83 13.33 -12.63 -3.84
C VAL A 83 11.99 -12.04 -3.43
N ALA A 84 11.97 -10.88 -2.75
CA ALA A 84 10.73 -10.22 -2.34
C ALA A 84 9.88 -9.82 -3.55
N LEU A 85 10.51 -9.23 -4.58
CA LEU A 85 9.85 -8.85 -5.83
C LEU A 85 9.26 -10.07 -6.55
N SER A 86 9.98 -11.20 -6.60
CA SER A 86 9.47 -12.42 -7.22
C SER A 86 8.21 -12.97 -6.52
N ARG A 87 8.10 -12.79 -5.20
CA ARG A 87 6.91 -13.18 -4.43
C ARG A 87 5.75 -12.26 -4.76
N SER A 88 5.95 -10.94 -4.70
CA SER A 88 4.92 -9.96 -5.06
C SER A 88 4.44 -10.14 -6.51
N GLN A 89 5.33 -10.46 -7.44
CA GLN A 89 4.96 -10.75 -8.83
C GLN A 89 4.04 -11.96 -8.92
N LYS A 90 4.34 -13.07 -8.23
CA LYS A 90 3.47 -14.26 -8.22
C LYS A 90 2.08 -13.98 -7.68
N ASP A 91 1.99 -13.13 -6.65
CA ASP A 91 0.70 -12.76 -6.08
C ASP A 91 -0.12 -11.89 -7.05
N MET A 92 0.53 -10.95 -7.73
CA MET A 92 -0.12 -10.14 -8.78
C MET A 92 -0.52 -10.96 -10.00
N GLN A 93 0.25 -11.97 -10.39
CA GLN A 93 -0.10 -12.90 -11.47
C GLN A 93 -1.40 -13.65 -11.17
N LYS A 94 -1.57 -14.15 -9.93
CA LYS A 94 -2.83 -14.79 -9.50
C LYS A 94 -4.01 -13.85 -9.58
N VAL A 95 -3.82 -12.58 -9.18
CA VAL A 95 -4.87 -11.56 -9.28
C VAL A 95 -5.21 -11.32 -10.75
N ALA A 96 -4.20 -11.15 -11.62
CA ALA A 96 -4.39 -10.94 -13.04
C ALA A 96 -5.14 -12.10 -13.71
N ASP A 97 -4.81 -13.35 -13.37
CA ASP A 97 -5.50 -14.54 -13.85
C ASP A 97 -6.98 -14.56 -13.41
N MET A 98 -7.30 -14.10 -12.19
CA MET A 98 -8.68 -14.00 -11.68
C MET A 98 -9.52 -12.95 -12.40
N VAL A 99 -8.91 -11.84 -12.81
CA VAL A 99 -9.61 -10.72 -13.47
C VAL A 99 -9.47 -10.74 -15.00
N GLY A 100 -8.78 -11.73 -15.57
CA GLY A 100 -8.58 -11.89 -17.01
C GLY A 100 -7.63 -10.85 -17.63
N ILE A 101 -6.71 -10.28 -16.85
CA ILE A 101 -5.68 -9.37 -17.36
C ILE A 101 -4.52 -10.19 -17.92
N GLU A 102 -4.22 -10.01 -19.21
CA GLU A 102 -3.07 -10.64 -19.83
C GLU A 102 -1.76 -9.98 -19.36
N TRP A 103 -0.84 -10.77 -18.82
CA TRP A 103 0.39 -10.27 -18.20
C TRP A 103 1.66 -10.95 -18.71
N ARG A 104 1.54 -12.06 -19.46
CA ARG A 104 2.67 -12.95 -19.75
C ARG A 104 3.71 -12.29 -20.64
N GLU A 105 3.26 -11.56 -21.66
CA GLU A 105 4.14 -10.82 -22.56
C GLU A 105 4.91 -9.71 -21.85
N ASP A 106 4.19 -8.91 -21.06
CA ASP A 106 4.76 -7.79 -20.30
C ASP A 106 5.77 -8.29 -19.26
N ALA A 107 5.43 -9.36 -18.55
CA ALA A 107 6.34 -9.99 -17.60
C ALA A 107 7.59 -10.55 -18.29
N ALA A 108 7.45 -11.19 -19.46
CA ALA A 108 8.58 -11.67 -20.23
C ALA A 108 9.52 -10.51 -20.62
N ARG A 109 9.00 -9.43 -21.22
CA ARG A 109 9.78 -8.24 -21.59
C ARG A 109 10.46 -7.59 -20.39
N ASN A 110 9.73 -7.42 -19.30
CA ASN A 110 10.26 -6.79 -18.08
C ASN A 110 11.33 -7.67 -17.41
N SER A 111 11.16 -8.99 -17.42
CA SER A 111 12.15 -9.92 -16.87
C SER A 111 13.47 -9.89 -17.64
N ALA A 112 13.42 -9.77 -18.97
CA ALA A 112 14.60 -9.66 -19.82
C ALA A 112 15.37 -8.36 -19.52
N LYS A 113 14.68 -7.22 -19.56
CA LYS A 113 15.26 -5.91 -19.22
C LYS A 113 15.85 -5.88 -17.81
N ARG A 114 15.16 -6.48 -16.84
CA ARG A 114 15.65 -6.59 -15.46
C ARG A 114 16.91 -7.43 -15.38
N LYS A 115 16.98 -8.58 -16.06
CA LYS A 115 18.17 -9.43 -16.05
C LYS A 115 19.38 -8.69 -16.61
N GLU A 116 19.21 -7.95 -17.70
CA GLU A 116 20.25 -7.08 -18.25
C GLU A 116 20.67 -5.96 -17.29
N ALA A 117 19.73 -5.34 -16.59
CA ALA A 117 20.04 -4.32 -15.59
C ALA A 117 20.81 -4.92 -14.41
N LEU A 118 20.40 -6.07 -13.90
CA LEU A 118 21.06 -6.76 -12.79
C LEU A 118 22.49 -7.20 -13.15
N THR A 119 22.73 -7.66 -14.38
CA THR A 119 24.10 -8.00 -14.80
C THR A 119 24.99 -6.78 -14.84
N ARG A 120 24.51 -5.65 -15.39
CA ARG A 120 25.25 -4.37 -15.40
C ARG A 120 25.52 -3.85 -13.99
N ILE A 121 24.53 -3.90 -13.10
CA ILE A 121 24.67 -3.45 -11.71
C ILE A 121 25.67 -4.34 -10.96
N ASN A 122 25.58 -5.66 -11.09
CA ASN A 122 26.51 -6.56 -10.42
C ASN A 122 27.95 -6.36 -10.91
N ALA A 123 28.16 -6.21 -12.22
CA ALA A 123 29.47 -5.91 -12.78
C ALA A 123 30.05 -4.60 -12.20
N MET A 124 29.23 -3.55 -12.15
CA MET A 124 29.62 -2.27 -11.56
C MET A 124 29.97 -2.40 -10.07
N LEU A 125 29.20 -3.17 -9.30
CA LEU A 125 29.47 -3.42 -7.88
C LEU A 125 30.75 -4.23 -7.68
N ASP A 126 31.05 -5.18 -8.58
CA ASP A 126 32.29 -5.95 -8.54
C ASP A 126 33.53 -5.09 -8.83
N GLU A 127 33.44 -4.20 -9.81
CA GLU A 127 34.51 -3.23 -10.08
C GLU A 127 34.72 -2.29 -8.88
N ARG A 128 33.64 -1.80 -8.27
CA ARG A 128 33.72 -0.95 -7.08
C ARG A 128 34.28 -1.70 -5.88
N LEU A 129 33.94 -2.97 -5.72
CA LEU A 129 34.46 -3.82 -4.64
C LEU A 129 35.96 -4.02 -4.80
N ALA A 130 36.45 -4.26 -6.02
CA ALA A 130 37.87 -4.38 -6.30
C ALA A 130 38.63 -3.07 -5.96
N LYS A 131 38.09 -1.92 -6.38
CA LYS A 131 38.66 -0.60 -6.05
C LYS A 131 38.67 -0.32 -4.55
N ALA A 132 37.58 -0.65 -3.84
CA ALA A 132 37.48 -0.47 -2.40
C ALA A 132 38.52 -1.30 -1.65
N LYS A 133 38.69 -2.57 -2.01
CA LYS A 133 39.71 -3.44 -1.40
C LYS A 133 41.13 -2.92 -1.63
N GLN A 134 41.45 -2.48 -2.85
CA GLN A 134 42.76 -1.88 -3.16
C GLN A 134 43.02 -0.60 -2.36
N ALA A 135 42.00 0.25 -2.20
CA ALA A 135 42.12 1.48 -1.40
C ALA A 135 42.30 1.18 0.09
N GLU A 136 41.63 0.16 0.61
CA GLU A 136 41.78 -0.30 2.00
C GLU A 136 43.16 -0.91 2.25
N GLU A 137 43.68 -1.73 1.33
CA GLU A 137 45.04 -2.29 1.40
C GLU A 137 46.12 -1.19 1.34
N ALA A 138 45.93 -0.15 0.52
CA ALA A 138 46.85 0.98 0.43
C ALA A 138 46.83 1.91 1.66
N GLN A 139 45.80 1.82 2.50
CA GLN A 139 45.64 2.61 3.73
C GLN A 139 46.10 1.85 4.98
N GLN A 140 46.43 0.56 4.87
CA GLN A 140 47.07 -0.19 5.95
C GLN A 140 48.56 0.18 6.02
N PRO A 141 49.07 0.62 7.20
CA PRO A 141 50.46 1.04 7.37
C PRO A 141 51.47 -0.10 7.28
#